data_AF-A0AA49EVD8-F1
#
_entry.id   AF-A0AA49EVD8-F1
#
_cell.length_a   1.000
_cell.length_b   1.000
_cell.length_c   1.000
_cell.angle_alpha   90.00
_cell.angle_beta   90.00
_cell.angle_gamma   90.00
#
_symmetry.space_group_name_H-M   'P 1'
#
loop_
_entity.id
_entity.type
_entity.pdbx_description
1 polymer ?
#
loop_
_entity_poly.entity_id
_entity_poly.type
_entity_poly.pdbx_seq_one_letter_code
_entity_poly.pdbx_strand_id
1 'polypeptide(L)'
;MIEFGERALETFAKVNDNVEKLEENYDLYNSVLMSLVQLGENVNLVGEEIKEKYQGINWNKHRRNRNRNFYVHVYGAVNIRRLGEYLHKDVPELVENLKMIERKVR
;
A
#
# COMPACT_ATOMS: atom_id res chain seq x y z
N MET A 1 -6.04 6.15 -7.20
CA MET A 1 -5.87 5.24 -6.03
C MET A 1 -5.33 3.87 -6.44
N ILE A 2 -6.05 3.10 -7.26
CA ILE A 2 -5.61 1.78 -7.75
C ILE A 2 -4.20 1.86 -8.35
N GLU A 3 -3.96 2.87 -9.18
CA GLU A 3 -2.67 3.18 -9.80
C GLU A 3 -1.49 3.27 -8.82
N PHE A 4 -1.70 3.73 -7.58
CA PHE A 4 -0.63 3.88 -6.58
C PHE A 4 -0.27 2.53 -5.96
N GLY A 5 -1.28 1.66 -5.77
CA GLY A 5 -1.03 0.27 -5.38
C GLY A 5 -0.31 -0.49 -6.48
N GLU A 6 -0.75 -0.35 -7.73
CA GLU A 6 -0.11 -0.99 -8.88
C GLU A 6 1.33 -0.51 -9.07
N ARG A 7 1.59 0.81 -9.02
CA ARG A 7 2.95 1.36 -9.11
C ARG A 7 3.87 0.84 -8.00
N ALA A 8 3.36 0.70 -6.78
CA ALA A 8 4.13 0.12 -5.68
C ALA A 8 4.53 -1.33 -5.99
N LEU A 9 3.58 -2.14 -6.48
CA LEU A 9 3.83 -3.54 -6.86
C LEU A 9 4.76 -3.67 -8.06
N GLU A 10 4.57 -2.87 -9.11
CA GLU A 10 5.45 -2.85 -10.28
C GLU A 10 6.88 -2.48 -9.91
N THR A 11 7.05 -1.54 -8.98
CA THR A 11 8.38 -1.13 -8.51
C THR A 11 9.01 -2.22 -7.64
N PHE A 12 8.22 -2.90 -6.81
CA PHE A 12 8.67 -4.03 -6.01
C PHE A 12 9.05 -5.25 -6.87
N ALA A 13 8.34 -5.50 -7.96
CA ALA A 13 8.64 -6.56 -8.91
C ALA A 13 10.01 -6.36 -9.60
N LYS A 14 10.51 -5.13 -9.74
CA LYS A 14 11.86 -4.85 -10.29
C LYS A 14 12.99 -5.45 -9.46
N VAL A 15 12.75 -5.71 -8.17
CA VAL A 15 13.69 -6.41 -7.28
C VAL A 15 13.30 -7.86 -7.03
N ASN A 16 12.45 -8.43 -7.89
CA ASN A 16 11.89 -9.79 -7.79
C ASN A 16 11.10 -10.01 -6.50
N ASP A 17 10.31 -9.00 -6.11
CA ASP A 17 9.50 -9.03 -4.89
C ASP A 17 10.33 -9.37 -3.64
N ASN A 18 11.60 -8.96 -3.61
CA ASN A 18 12.49 -9.17 -2.48
C ASN A 18 12.68 -7.86 -1.72
N VAL A 19 12.21 -7.83 -0.48
CA VAL A 19 12.21 -6.61 0.34
C VAL A 19 13.62 -6.20 0.81
N GLU A 20 14.54 -7.15 0.97
CA GLU A 20 15.94 -6.88 1.34
C GLU A 20 16.66 -6.19 0.15
N LYS A 21 16.45 -6.71 -1.07
CA LYS A 21 16.94 -6.07 -2.30
C LYS A 21 16.32 -4.71 -2.57
N LEU A 22 15.08 -4.50 -2.10
CA LEU A 22 14.44 -3.19 -2.18
C LEU A 22 15.18 -2.19 -1.30
N GLU A 23 15.54 -2.56 -0.07
CA GLU A 23 16.28 -1.71 0.87
C GLU A 23 17.68 -1.33 0.36
N GLU A 24 18.35 -2.26 -0.34
CA GLU A 24 19.65 -2.02 -0.98
C GLU A 24 19.60 -0.98 -2.11
N ASN A 25 18.41 -0.72 -2.66
CA ASN A 25 18.21 0.28 -3.72
C ASN A 25 17.35 1.45 -3.22
N TYR A 26 18.02 2.49 -2.72
CA TYR A 26 17.39 3.66 -2.10
C TYR A 26 16.34 4.36 -3.00
N ASP A 27 16.57 4.42 -4.31
CA ASP A 27 15.64 5.07 -5.25
C ASP A 27 14.36 4.25 -5.43
N LEU A 28 14.49 2.93 -5.62
CA LEU A 28 13.33 2.04 -5.72
C LEU A 28 12.57 1.98 -4.39
N TYR A 29 13.30 1.92 -3.28
CA TYR A 29 12.73 1.94 -1.94
C TYR A 29 11.86 3.19 -1.71
N ASN A 30 12.41 4.38 -1.96
CA ASN A 30 11.66 5.63 -1.81
C ASN A 30 10.48 5.73 -2.77
N SER A 31 10.64 5.22 -4.00
CA SER A 31 9.56 5.19 -4.99
C SER A 31 8.38 4.32 -4.52
N VAL A 32 8.66 3.15 -3.94
CA VAL A 32 7.65 2.29 -3.31
C VAL A 32 7.01 3.02 -2.13
N LEU A 33 7.79 3.55 -1.19
CA LEU A 33 7.26 4.26 -0.02
C LEU A 33 6.36 5.43 -0.40
N MET A 34 6.76 6.24 -1.38
CA MET A 34 5.95 7.35 -1.88
C MET A 34 4.62 6.86 -2.45
N SER A 35 4.64 5.78 -3.21
CA SER A 35 3.42 5.16 -3.76
C SER A 35 2.49 4.65 -2.65
N LEU A 36 3.03 4.03 -1.60
CA LEU A 36 2.25 3.56 -0.45
C LEU A 36 1.67 4.72 0.40
N VAL A 37 2.39 5.84 0.50
CA VAL A 37 1.87 7.06 1.14
C VAL A 37 0.69 7.61 0.34
N GLN A 38 0.83 7.74 -0.98
CA GLN A 38 -0.23 8.22 -1.86
C GLN A 38 -1.46 7.29 -1.81
N LEU A 39 -1.25 5.97 -1.82
CA LEU A 39 -2.30 4.98 -1.62
C LEU A 39 -3.06 5.22 -0.31
N GLY A 40 -2.34 5.35 0.80
CA GLY A 40 -2.96 5.52 2.12
C GLY A 40 -3.64 6.87 2.33
N GLU A 41 -3.21 7.93 1.65
CA GLU A 41 -3.93 9.21 1.60
C GLU A 41 -5.25 9.07 0.86
N ASN A 42 -5.22 8.42 -0.30
CA ASN A 42 -6.40 8.24 -1.13
C ASN A 42 -7.43 7.32 -0.46
N VAL A 43 -7.00 6.32 0.33
CA VAL A 43 -7.91 5.50 1.15
C VAL A 43 -8.74 6.34 2.12
N ASN A 44 -8.21 7.47 2.62
CA ASN A 44 -9.00 8.36 3.48
C ASN A 44 -10.13 9.06 2.72
N LEU A 45 -9.99 9.25 1.41
CA LEU A 45 -10.97 9.89 0.55
C LEU A 45 -12.11 8.95 0.10
N VAL A 46 -12.02 7.65 0.38
CA VAL A 46 -13.14 6.72 0.12
C VAL A 46 -14.33 7.14 0.97
N GLY A 47 -15.49 7.37 0.35
CA GLY A 47 -16.72 7.73 1.07
C GLY A 47 -17.13 6.67 2.10
N GLU A 48 -17.73 7.11 3.21
CA GLU A 48 -18.17 6.21 4.28
C GLU A 48 -19.19 5.18 3.79
N GLU A 49 -20.09 5.55 2.87
CA GLU A 49 -21.05 4.62 2.24
C GLU A 49 -20.38 3.42 1.57
N ILE A 50 -19.24 3.64 0.90
CA ILE A 50 -18.46 2.55 0.28
C ILE A 50 -17.76 1.73 1.36
N LYS A 51 -17.21 2.36 2.40
CA LYS A 51 -16.57 1.64 3.50
C LYS A 51 -17.57 0.76 4.27
N GLU A 52 -18.78 1.25 4.48
CA GLU A 52 -19.89 0.54 5.13
C GLU A 52 -20.44 -0.59 4.25
N LYS A 53 -20.56 -0.37 2.94
CA LYS A 53 -21.00 -1.41 2.00
C LYS A 53 -19.97 -2.54 1.86
N TYR A 54 -18.68 -2.23 1.98
CA TYR A 54 -17.59 -3.17 1.84
C TYR A 54 -16.77 -3.31 3.14
N GLN A 55 -17.45 -3.65 4.25
CA GLN A 55 -16.85 -3.86 5.57
C GLN A 55 -15.84 -5.02 5.64
N GLY A 56 -15.87 -5.94 4.66
CA GLY A 56 -14.88 -7.02 4.56
C GLY A 56 -13.46 -6.53 4.25
N ILE A 57 -13.32 -5.29 3.76
CA ILE A 57 -12.02 -4.67 3.51
C ILE A 57 -11.57 -3.96 4.79
N ASN A 58 -10.37 -4.28 5.27
CA ASN A 58 -9.80 -3.61 6.44
C ASN A 58 -9.23 -2.23 6.06
N TRP A 59 -10.12 -1.27 5.77
CA TRP A 59 -9.76 0.10 5.38
C TRP A 59 -8.78 0.78 6.35
N ASN A 60 -8.93 0.50 7.64
CA ASN A 60 -8.08 1.02 8.70
C ASN A 60 -6.62 0.56 8.59
N LYS A 61 -6.36 -0.61 8.00
CA LYS A 61 -5.01 -1.14 7.80
C LYS A 61 -4.21 -0.31 6.79
N HIS A 62 -4.91 0.29 5.82
CA HIS A 62 -4.29 1.02 4.71
C HIS A 62 -4.26 2.53 4.90
N ARG A 63 -4.88 3.06 5.97
CA ARG A 63 -4.89 4.50 6.24
C ARG A 63 -3.47 5.04 6.42
N ARG A 64 -3.21 6.22 5.84
CA ARG A 64 -1.92 6.92 5.95
C ARG A 64 -1.35 6.92 7.36
N ASN A 65 -2.13 7.21 8.40
CA ASN A 65 -1.59 7.33 9.76
C ASN A 65 -1.08 5.99 10.34
N ARG A 66 -1.56 4.85 9.83
CA ARG A 66 -1.04 3.51 10.15
C ARG A 66 0.18 3.17 9.29
N ASN A 67 0.14 3.50 8.01
CA ASN A 67 1.25 3.31 7.07
C ASN A 67 2.47 4.20 7.40
N ARG A 68 2.25 5.46 7.79
CA ARG A 68 3.33 6.39 8.17
C ARG A 68 4.04 5.94 9.45
N ASN A 69 3.31 5.39 10.43
CA ASN A 69 3.89 4.84 11.66
C ASN A 69 4.63 3.50 11.43
N PHE A 70 4.50 2.90 10.24
CA PHE A 70 5.28 1.74 9.78
C PHE A 70 6.57 2.14 9.06
N TYR A 71 6.52 3.21 8.26
CA TYR A 71 7.63 3.64 7.40
C TYR A 71 8.51 4.72 8.02
N VAL A 72 7.97 5.46 9.00
CA VAL A 72 8.62 6.64 9.56
C VAL A 72 8.21 6.76 11.02
N HIS A 73 8.99 6.16 11.92
CA HIS A 73 9.23 6.51 13.34
C HIS A 73 9.75 5.22 14.00
N VAL A 74 11.01 5.08 14.38
CA VAL A 74 11.89 5.95 15.19
C VAL A 74 13.34 5.67 14.75
N TYR A 75 14.18 6.69 14.53
CA TYR A 75 15.64 6.54 14.26
C TYR A 75 16.06 5.50 13.19
N GLY A 76 15.61 5.67 11.95
CA GLY A 76 16.37 5.15 10.79
C GLY A 76 16.17 3.69 10.37
N ALA A 77 15.14 2.97 10.84
CA ALA A 77 14.82 1.65 10.29
C ALA A 77 13.31 1.47 10.10
N VAL A 78 12.89 1.18 8.87
CA VAL A 78 11.57 0.61 8.57
C VAL A 78 11.58 -0.85 8.99
N ASN A 79 10.48 -1.35 9.54
CA ASN A 79 10.35 -2.77 9.75
C ASN A 79 10.20 -3.47 8.39
N ILE A 80 11.34 -3.85 7.82
CA ILE A 80 11.45 -4.38 6.47
C ILE A 80 10.62 -5.64 6.27
N ARG A 81 10.53 -6.51 7.30
CA ARG A 81 9.67 -7.70 7.29
C ARG A 81 8.20 -7.32 7.11
N ARG A 82 7.75 -6.32 7.87
CA ARG A 82 6.37 -5.84 7.83
C ARG A 82 6.05 -5.11 6.52
N LEU A 83 7.02 -4.40 5.94
CA LEU A 83 6.90 -3.81 4.60
C LEU A 83 6.73 -4.91 3.54
N GLY A 84 7.53 -5.97 3.63
CA GLY A 84 7.41 -7.13 2.75
C GLY A 84 6.04 -7.79 2.85
N GLU A 85 5.57 -8.10 4.06
CA GLU A 85 4.21 -8.65 4.28
C GLU A 85 3.12 -7.77 3.66
N TYR A 86 3.24 -6.45 3.84
CA TYR A 86 2.28 -5.49 3.30
C TYR A 86 2.30 -5.46 1.76
N LEU A 87 3.48 -5.46 1.14
CA LEU A 87 3.64 -5.47 -0.31
C LEU A 87 3.21 -6.79 -0.96
N HIS A 88 3.49 -7.93 -0.33
CA HIS A 88 3.15 -9.24 -0.87
C HIS A 88 1.67 -9.59 -0.74
N LYS A 89 1.00 -9.13 0.32
CA LYS A 89 -0.35 -9.58 0.65
C LYS A 89 -1.37 -8.46 0.61
N ASP A 90 -1.13 -7.40 1.38
CA ASP A 90 -2.15 -6.43 1.70
C ASP A 90 -2.40 -5.43 0.55
N VAL A 91 -1.34 -4.99 -0.13
CA VAL A 91 -1.46 -4.08 -1.28
C VAL A 91 -2.16 -4.76 -2.47
N PRO A 92 -1.79 -5.99 -2.89
CA PRO A 92 -2.50 -6.70 -3.96
C PRO A 92 -3.97 -6.94 -3.63
N GLU A 93 -4.27 -7.38 -2.40
CA GLU A 93 -5.64 -7.61 -1.94
C GLU A 93 -6.47 -6.32 -2.00
N LEU A 94 -5.93 -5.19 -1.52
CA LEU A 94 -6.61 -3.90 -1.62
C LEU A 94 -6.84 -3.48 -3.07
N VAL A 95 -5.84 -3.63 -3.94
CA VAL A 95 -5.95 -3.28 -5.36
C VAL A 95 -7.05 -4.07 -6.05
N GLU A 96 -7.12 -5.38 -5.84
CA GLU A 96 -8.17 -6.22 -6.43
C GLU A 96 -9.55 -5.84 -5.90
N ASN A 97 -9.66 -5.62 -4.59
CA ASN A 97 -10.89 -5.15 -3.97
C ASN A 97 -11.38 -3.81 -4.56
N LEU A 98 -10.49 -2.85 -4.74
CA LEU A 98 -10.82 -1.55 -5.35
C LEU A 98 -11.26 -1.70 -6.82
N LYS A 99 -10.59 -2.56 -7.60
CA LYS A 99 -10.99 -2.88 -8.98
C LYS A 99 -12.38 -3.51 -9.04
N MET A 100 -12.69 -4.44 -8.13
CA MET A 100 -14.01 -5.04 -8.03
C MET A 100 -15.09 -3.99 -7.70
N ILE A 101 -14.79 -3.03 -6.82
CA ILE A 101 -15.70 -1.93 -6.49
C ILE A 101 -15.92 -1.05 -7.71
N GLU A 102 -14.87 -0.63 -8.42
CA GLU A 102 -14.98 0.22 -9.61
C GLU A 102 -15.87 -0.43 -10.69
N ARG A 103 -15.69 -1.75 -10.93
CA ARG A 103 -16.50 -2.51 -11.90
C ARG A 103 -17.99 -2.62 -11.53
N LYS A 104 -18.33 -2.54 -10.24
CA LYS A 104 -19.72 -2.61 -9.75
C LYS A 104 -20.41 -1.25 -9.65
N VAL A 105 -19.65 -0.16 -9.73
CA VAL A 105 -20.14 1.22 -9.64
C VAL A 105 -20.30 1.84 -11.05
N ARG A 106 -19.61 1.30 -12.05
CA ARG A 106 -19.90 1.56 -13.48
C ARG A 106 -21.15 0.83 -13.93
#